data_AF-A0A931XQM5-F1
#
_entry.id   AF-A0A931XQM5-F1
#
_cell.length_a   1.000
_cell.length_b   1.000
_cell.length_c   1.000
_cell.angle_alpha   90.00
_cell.angle_beta   90.00
_cell.angle_gamma   90.00
#
_symmetry.space_group_name_H-M   'P 1'
#
loop_
_entity.id
_entity.type
_entity.pdbx_description
1 polymer ?
#
loop_
_entity_poly.entity_id
_entity_poly.type
_entity_poly.pdbx_seq_one_letter_code
_entity_poly.pdbx_strand_id
1 'polypeptide(L)'
;MFEWDAKKATLNLAKHGVSFEEASTAFLDPNGLDGEDIEHSAKEPRRLRLAKGISGELLVIAYTERKHGDEKATRIISARRASRKERKNYEEKED
;
A
#
# COMPACT_ATOMS: atom_id res chain seq x y z
N MET A 1 4.90 -9.70 -9.46
CA MET A 1 6.00 -9.70 -8.44
C MET A 1 5.96 -8.42 -7.62
N PHE A 2 6.56 -8.40 -6.42
CA PHE A 2 6.72 -7.17 -5.63
C PHE A 2 8.18 -6.73 -5.59
N GLU A 3 8.41 -5.43 -5.65
CA GLU A 3 9.74 -4.83 -5.52
C GLU A 3 9.71 -3.64 -4.53
N TRP A 4 10.82 -3.37 -3.87
CA TRP A 4 11.00 -2.19 -3.04
C TRP A 4 12.49 -1.89 -2.84
N ASP A 5 12.78 -0.66 -2.41
CA ASP A 5 14.13 -0.30 -1.97
C ASP A 5 14.33 -0.78 -0.52
N ALA A 6 15.41 -1.53 -0.27
CA ALA A 6 15.68 -2.12 1.04
C ALA A 6 15.87 -1.05 2.14
N LYS A 7 16.52 0.07 1.83
CA LYS A 7 16.71 1.17 2.79
C LYS A 7 15.35 1.80 3.13
N LYS A 8 14.48 1.99 2.14
CA LYS A 8 13.10 2.43 2.39
C LYS A 8 12.30 1.44 3.21
N ALA A 9 12.44 0.14 2.97
CA ALA A 9 11.74 -0.87 3.77
C ALA A 9 12.11 -0.77 5.26
N THR A 10 13.42 -0.66 5.57
CA THR A 10 13.89 -0.49 6.94
C THR A 10 13.39 0.82 7.56
N LEU A 11 13.48 1.94 6.85
CA LEU A 11 13.00 3.24 7.33
C LEU A 11 11.48 3.25 7.54
N ASN A 12 10.73 2.61 6.65
CA ASN A 12 9.28 2.49 6.76
C ASN A 12 8.89 1.67 7.99
N LEU A 13 9.55 0.54 8.21
CA LEU A 13 9.32 -0.29 9.39
C LEU A 13 9.62 0.50 10.68
N ALA A 14 10.74 1.20 10.75
CA ALA A 14 11.10 2.01 11.92
C ALA A 14 10.11 3.16 12.17
N LYS A 15 9.60 3.80 11.11
CA LYS A 15 8.71 4.96 11.22
C LYS A 15 7.24 4.59 11.45
N HIS A 16 6.78 3.50 10.83
CA HIS A 16 5.36 3.16 10.72
C HIS A 16 4.98 1.82 11.37
N GLY A 17 5.96 1.01 11.78
CA GLY A 17 5.73 -0.31 12.37
C GLY A 17 5.17 -1.33 11.38
N VAL A 18 5.25 -1.05 10.08
CA VAL A 18 4.74 -1.92 9.00
C VAL A 18 5.89 -2.27 8.08
N SER A 19 6.17 -3.56 7.90
CA SER A 19 7.15 -4.03 6.91
C SER A 19 6.51 -4.03 5.51
N PHE A 20 7.33 -3.94 4.48
CA PHE A 20 6.83 -4.07 3.11
C PHE A 20 6.42 -5.50 2.76
N GLU A 21 6.97 -6.49 3.45
CA GLU A 21 6.50 -7.88 3.38
C GLU A 21 5.05 -7.96 3.88
N GLU A 22 4.74 -7.41 5.06
CA GLU A 22 3.37 -7.36 5.57
C GLU A 22 2.46 -6.57 4.61
N ALA A 23 2.90 -5.41 4.15
CA ALA A 23 2.14 -4.60 3.20
C ALA A 23 1.85 -5.35 1.89
N SER A 24 2.77 -6.18 1.40
CA SER A 24 2.55 -6.98 0.19
C SER A 24 1.41 -7.99 0.34
N THR A 25 1.18 -8.50 1.56
CA THR A 25 0.06 -9.43 1.83
C THR A 25 -1.30 -8.77 1.66
N ALA A 26 -1.41 -7.46 1.87
CA ALA A 26 -2.67 -6.72 1.72
C ALA A 26 -3.13 -6.58 0.26
N PHE A 27 -2.28 -6.94 -0.71
CA PHE A 27 -2.71 -7.10 -2.10
C PHE A 27 -3.51 -8.39 -2.35
N LEU A 28 -3.52 -9.31 -1.39
CA LEU A 28 -4.37 -10.51 -1.42
C LEU A 28 -5.76 -10.26 -0.84
N ASP A 29 -6.00 -9.10 -0.23
CA ASP A 29 -7.31 -8.72 0.28
C ASP A 29 -8.26 -8.43 -0.90
N PRO A 30 -9.34 -9.22 -1.07
CA PRO A 30 -10.30 -9.01 -2.15
C PRO A 30 -11.10 -7.72 -1.99
N ASN A 31 -11.18 -7.17 -0.78
CA ASN A 31 -11.90 -5.93 -0.49
C ASN A 31 -11.01 -4.68 -0.60
N GLY A 32 -9.73 -4.86 -0.95
CA GLY A 32 -8.78 -3.77 -1.04
C GLY A 32 -9.21 -2.69 -2.03
N LEU A 33 -9.23 -1.44 -1.56
CA LEU A 33 -9.62 -0.28 -2.37
C LEU A 33 -8.38 0.40 -2.93
N ASP A 34 -8.32 0.53 -4.25
CA ASP A 34 -7.29 1.29 -4.96
C ASP A 34 -7.81 2.67 -5.35
N GLY A 35 -6.99 3.69 -5.13
CA GLY A 35 -7.27 5.08 -5.50
C GLY A 35 -6.04 5.79 -6.06
N GLU A 36 -6.27 6.80 -6.88
CA GLU A 36 -5.21 7.68 -7.35
C GLU A 36 -4.83 8.67 -6.25
N ASP A 37 -3.53 8.85 -5.99
CA ASP A 37 -3.04 9.88 -5.08
C ASP A 37 -3.05 11.24 -5.79
N ILE A 38 -4.22 11.89 -5.85
CA ILE A 38 -4.42 13.15 -6.59
C ILE A 38 -3.50 14.27 -6.06
N GLU A 39 -3.12 14.24 -4.78
CA GLU A 39 -2.23 15.23 -4.17
C GLU A 39 -0.75 15.09 -4.59
N HIS A 40 -0.27 13.87 -4.88
CA HIS A 40 1.14 13.63 -5.22
C HIS A 40 1.37 13.16 -6.67
N SER A 41 0.32 13.12 -7.50
CA SER A 41 0.37 12.60 -8.88
C SER A 41 1.21 13.44 -9.87
N ALA A 42 1.67 14.63 -9.48
CA ALA A 42 2.34 15.57 -10.39
C ALA A 42 3.76 15.14 -10.85
N LYS A 43 4.36 14.09 -10.27
CA LYS A 43 5.74 13.64 -10.61
C LYS A 43 5.86 12.16 -11.00
N GLU A 44 5.09 11.27 -10.40
CA GLU A 44 5.03 9.84 -10.73
C GLU A 44 3.62 9.31 -10.43
N PRO A 45 3.06 8.40 -11.25
CA PRO A 45 1.77 7.78 -10.96
C PRO A 45 1.88 6.95 -9.69
N ARG A 46 1.40 7.51 -8.57
CA ARG A 46 1.32 6.85 -7.27
C ARG A 46 -0.12 6.47 -7.02
N ARG A 47 -0.31 5.19 -6.70
CA ARG A 47 -1.59 4.67 -6.24
C ARG A 47 -1.54 4.44 -4.75
N LEU A 48 -2.69 4.63 -4.12
CA LEU A 48 -2.93 4.24 -2.74
C LEU A 48 -3.80 2.99 -2.75
N ARG A 49 -3.39 1.97 -2.00
CA ARG A 49 -4.24 0.83 -1.63
C ARG A 49 -4.61 0.96 -0.17
N LEU A 50 -5.90 0.81 0.14
CA LEU A 50 -6.40 0.63 1.50
C LEU A 50 -6.93 -0.80 1.63
N ALA A 51 -6.26 -1.63 2.42
CA ALA A 51 -6.54 -3.06 2.48
C ALA A 51 -6.03 -3.69 3.79
N LYS A 52 -6.58 -4.84 4.16
CA LYS A 52 -6.16 -5.61 5.34
C LYS A 52 -4.95 -6.48 5.00
N GLY A 53 -3.89 -6.37 5.79
CA GLY A 53 -2.78 -7.32 5.76
C GLY A 53 -3.15 -8.68 6.38
N ILE A 54 -2.28 -9.67 6.27
CA ILE A 54 -2.50 -11.00 6.88
C ILE A 54 -2.58 -10.93 8.41
N SER A 55 -1.96 -9.92 9.02
CA SER A 55 -2.13 -9.60 10.45
C SER A 55 -3.55 -9.16 10.83
N GLY A 56 -4.42 -8.87 9.85
CA GLY A 56 -5.75 -8.29 10.03
C GLY A 56 -5.74 -6.77 10.19
N GLU A 57 -4.57 -6.14 10.20
CA GLU A 57 -4.48 -4.68 10.30
C GLU A 57 -4.86 -4.01 8.98
N LEU A 58 -5.68 -2.95 9.04
CA LEU A 58 -5.96 -2.11 7.87
C LEU A 58 -4.76 -1.19 7.58
N LEU A 59 -4.22 -1.31 6.37
CA LEU A 59 -3.01 -0.64 5.90
C LEU A 59 -3.33 0.32 4.74
N VAL A 60 -2.67 1.47 4.76
CA VAL A 60 -2.56 2.39 3.62
C VAL A 60 -1.20 2.18 2.97
N ILE A 61 -1.21 1.80 1.70
CA ILE A 61 -0.01 1.43 0.94
C ILE A 61 0.12 2.35 -0.27
N ALA A 62 1.21 3.10 -0.33
CA ALA A 62 1.58 3.84 -1.53
C ALA A 62 2.43 2.94 -2.43
N TYR A 63 2.00 2.74 -3.66
CA TYR A 63 2.66 1.88 -4.63
C TYR A 63 2.63 2.48 -6.03
N THR A 64 3.43 1.90 -6.92
CA THR A 64 3.36 2.17 -8.35
C THR A 64 3.52 0.86 -9.12
N GLU A 65 2.86 0.75 -10.26
CA GLU A 65 2.99 -0.39 -11.16
C GLU A 65 4.12 -0.15 -12.15
N ARG A 66 5.00 -1.13 -12.31
CA ARG A 66 6.12 -1.12 -13.25
C ARG A 66 6.00 -2.28 -14.21
N LYS A 67 6.49 -2.08 -15.43
CA LYS A 67 6.69 -3.14 -16.41
C LYS A 67 8.17 -3.45 -16.51
N HIS A 68 8.52 -4.72 -16.38
CA HIS A 68 9.84 -5.26 -16.70
C HIS A 68 9.66 -6.23 -17.87
N GLY A 69 9.88 -5.75 -19.10
CA GLY A 69 9.51 -6.50 -20.30
C GLY A 69 7.99 -6.78 -20.32
N ASP A 70 7.63 -8.06 -20.43
CA ASP A 70 6.24 -8.55 -20.42
C ASP A 70 5.67 -8.74 -19.00
N GLU A 71 6.49 -8.60 -17.95
CA GLU A 71 6.08 -8.83 -16.57
C GLU A 71 5.64 -7.54 -15.85
N LYS A 72 4.64 -7.66 -14.99
CA LYS A 72 4.19 -6.57 -14.10
C LYS A 72 4.78 -6.73 -12.70
N ALA A 73 5.39 -5.66 -12.21
CA ALA A 73 5.88 -5.55 -10.85
C ALA A 73 5.17 -4.44 -10.09
N THR A 74 4.76 -4.73 -8.86
CA THR A 74 4.22 -3.74 -7.94
C THR A 74 5.35 -3.24 -7.06
N ARG A 75 5.73 -1.97 -7.23
CA ARG A 75 6.74 -1.33 -6.37
C ARG A 75 6.07 -0.69 -5.17
N ILE A 76 6.35 -1.20 -3.97
CA ILE A 76 5.90 -0.59 -2.73
C ILE A 76 6.83 0.59 -2.38
N ILE A 77 6.25 1.76 -2.13
CA ILE A 77 6.96 3.01 -1.85
C ILE A 77 6.89 3.36 -0.35
N SER A 78 5.72 3.14 0.26
CA SER A 78 5.44 3.40 1.68
C SER A 78 4.27 2.54 2.14
N ALA A 79 4.25 2.18 3.42
CA ALA A 79 3.14 1.46 4.03
C ALA A 79 2.97 1.94 5.48
N ARG A 80 1.73 2.17 5.90
CA ARG A 80 1.41 2.55 7.27
C ARG A 80 0.07 1.97 7.68
N ARG A 81 -0.18 1.92 8.99
CA ARG A 81 -1.53 1.68 9.50
C ARG A 81 -2.47 2.79 9.05
N ALA A 82 -3.68 2.40 8.65
CA ALA A 82 -4.76 3.33 8.41
C ALA A 82 -5.10 4.08 9.71
N SER A 83 -5.29 5.39 9.61
CA SER A 83 -5.78 6.21 10.72
C SER A 83 -7.21 5.82 11.09
N ARG A 84 -7.67 6.21 12.28
CA ARG A 84 -9.05 5.93 12.71
C ARG A 84 -10.10 6.46 11.72
N LYS A 85 -9.84 7.63 11.11
CA LYS A 85 -10.73 8.23 10.12
C LYS A 85 -10.76 7.40 8.82
N GLU A 86 -9.61 6.95 8.34
CA GLU A 86 -9.53 6.11 7.14
C GLU A 86 -10.14 4.73 7.36
N ARG A 87 -9.99 4.14 8.56
CA ARG A 87 -10.67 2.88 8.94
C ARG A 87 -12.18 3.03 8.87
N LYS A 88 -12.72 4.05 9.54
CA LYS A 88 -14.16 4.30 9.54
C LYS A 88 -14.71 4.47 8.12
N ASN A 89 -14.03 5.26 7.28
CA ASN A 89 -14.45 5.46 5.89
C ASN A 89 -14.36 4.18 5.03
N TYR A 90 -13.48 3.24 5.37
CA TYR A 90 -13.38 1.95 4.70
C TYR A 90 -14.53 1.04 5.11
N GLU A 91 -14.80 0.95 6.42
CA GLU A 91 -15.89 0.16 6.98
C GLU A 91 -17.27 0.66 6.49
N GLU A 92 -17.49 1.97 6.42
CA GLU A 92 -18.73 2.57 5.87
C GLU A 92 -18.93 2.34 4.36
N LYS A 93 -17.90 1.86 3.64
CA LYS A 93 -18.02 1.47 2.22
C LYS A 93 -18.21 -0.04 2.03
N GLU A 94 -18.04 -0.84 3.08
CA GLU A 94 -18.30 -2.29 3.04
C GLU A 94 -19.78 -2.62 3.36
N ASP A 95 -20.60 -1.65 3.79
CA ASP A 95 -22.07 -1.72 3.98
C ASP A 95 -22.84 -1.18 2.74
#